data_AF-A0AAD7MFP2-F1
#
_entry.id   AF-A0AAD7MFP2-F1
#
_cell.length_a   1.000
_cell.length_b   1.000
_cell.length_c   1.000
_cell.angle_alpha   90.00
_cell.angle_beta   90.00
_cell.angle_gamma   90.00
#
_symmetry.space_group_name_H-M   'P 1'
#
loop_
_entity.id
_entity.type
_entity.pdbx_description
1 polymer ?
#
loop_
_entity_poly.entity_id
_entity_poly.type
_entity_poly.pdbx_seq_one_letter_code
_entity_poly.pdbx_strand_id
1 'polypeptide(L)'
;MAQRPPIFSKVLSGLARLKIANLTALCVTGYCYIDSQIRELESLRAEEHANGASLRDLIAPVKSLPAGRNFSLSILDASRSGIPDPKMDIFALSQVCHHWRQVSHGTPAFWTTCLIRVKPTPSEVHVAGVKAWLERSSDLPLNISFTSDALQRADLPTWAQAVMPSINRRIKTLELKLRSFALLGPLFTFLLESLETLDVLSMTFTAPEFVTPQIDVAAVHASRTS
;
A
#
# COMPACT_ATOMS: atom_id res chain seq x y z
N MET A 1 66.67 60.25 -55.89
CA MET A 1 66.19 59.89 -54.53
C MET A 1 64.95 59.01 -54.67
N ALA A 2 65.08 57.70 -54.56
CA ALA A 2 63.94 56.77 -54.67
C ALA A 2 63.69 56.12 -53.31
N GLN A 3 62.58 56.48 -52.66
CA GLN A 3 62.10 55.89 -51.42
C GLN A 3 61.61 54.45 -51.69
N ARG A 4 62.29 53.45 -51.11
CA ARG A 4 61.77 52.08 -51.04
C ARG A 4 60.61 52.03 -50.03
N PRO A 5 59.46 51.43 -50.38
CA PRO A 5 58.36 51.26 -49.42
C PRO A 5 58.67 50.13 -48.42
N PRO A 6 58.16 50.19 -47.18
CA PRO A 6 58.49 49.26 -46.12
C PRO A 6 57.72 47.95 -46.28
N ILE A 7 58.39 46.94 -46.85
CA ILE A 7 57.89 45.57 -47.03
C ILE A 7 57.39 44.96 -45.69
N PHE A 8 57.97 45.39 -44.57
CA PHE A 8 57.61 44.93 -43.22
C PHE A 8 56.16 45.26 -42.81
N SER A 9 55.58 46.38 -43.26
CA SER A 9 54.21 46.78 -42.90
C SER A 9 53.17 45.84 -43.52
N LYS A 10 53.38 45.43 -44.78
CA LYS A 10 52.48 44.49 -45.47
C LYS A 10 52.51 43.10 -44.85
N VAL A 11 53.70 42.61 -44.48
CA VAL A 11 53.85 41.28 -43.84
C VAL A 11 53.18 41.24 -42.46
N LEU A 12 53.36 42.26 -41.63
CA LEU A 12 52.72 42.33 -40.31
C LEU A 12 51.18 42.43 -40.41
N SER A 13 50.66 43.20 -41.38
CA SER A 13 49.22 43.28 -41.62
C SER A 13 48.62 41.95 -42.10
N GLY A 14 49.35 41.18 -42.90
CA GLY A 14 48.95 39.85 -43.37
C GLY A 14 48.89 38.82 -42.25
N LEU A 15 49.90 38.81 -41.36
CA LEU A 15 49.95 37.91 -40.21
C LEU A 15 48.87 38.22 -39.17
N ALA A 16 48.55 39.49 -38.94
CA ALA A 16 47.45 39.90 -38.08
C ALA A 16 46.08 39.44 -38.63
N ARG A 17 45.86 39.58 -39.95
CA ARG A 17 44.62 39.13 -40.62
C ARG A 17 44.46 37.61 -40.59
N LEU A 18 45.55 36.85 -40.77
CA LEU A 18 45.54 35.39 -40.68
C LEU A 18 45.20 34.88 -39.27
N LYS A 19 45.71 35.54 -38.22
CA LYS A 19 45.34 35.20 -36.83
C LYS A 19 43.88 35.50 -36.52
N ILE A 20 43.36 36.64 -36.98
CA ILE A 20 41.96 37.02 -36.77
C ILE A 20 41.02 36.05 -37.52
N ALA A 21 41.32 35.72 -38.77
CA ALA A 21 40.51 34.78 -39.56
C ALA A 21 40.44 33.38 -38.92
N ASN A 22 41.57 32.87 -38.41
CA ASN A 22 41.61 31.58 -37.72
C ASN A 22 40.84 31.60 -36.39
N LEU A 23 40.94 32.69 -35.62
CA LEU A 23 40.17 32.85 -34.38
C LEU A 23 38.67 32.92 -34.64
N THR A 24 38.23 33.64 -35.69
CA THR A 24 36.81 33.67 -36.07
C THR A 24 36.32 32.31 -36.55
N ALA A 25 37.14 31.56 -37.30
CA ALA A 25 36.78 30.21 -37.73
C ALA A 25 36.63 29.26 -36.54
N LEU A 26 37.57 29.28 -35.58
CA LEU A 26 37.48 28.50 -34.34
C LEU A 26 36.26 28.88 -33.49
N CYS A 27 35.93 30.17 -33.42
CA CYS A 27 34.76 30.66 -32.69
C CYS A 27 33.44 30.20 -33.34
N VAL A 28 33.35 30.27 -34.67
CA VAL A 28 32.17 29.80 -35.42
C VAL A 28 32.02 28.28 -35.29
N THR A 29 33.09 27.51 -35.44
CA THR A 29 33.03 26.05 -35.27
C THR A 29 32.64 25.65 -33.85
N GLY A 30 33.16 26.37 -32.85
CA GLY A 30 32.82 26.13 -31.44
C GLY A 30 31.36 26.47 -31.12
N TYR A 31 30.86 27.60 -31.65
CA TYR A 31 29.46 28.00 -31.50
C TYR A 31 28.51 27.02 -32.19
N CYS A 32 28.81 26.60 -33.43
CA CYS A 32 28.02 25.59 -34.14
C CYS A 32 27.98 24.24 -33.41
N TYR A 33 29.07 23.84 -32.77
CA TYR A 33 29.11 22.62 -31.95
C TYR A 33 28.19 22.75 -30.74
N ILE A 34 28.28 23.84 -29.98
CA ILE A 34 27.42 24.08 -28.81
C ILE A 34 25.94 24.14 -29.21
N ASP A 35 25.60 24.85 -30.29
CA ASP A 35 24.22 24.93 -30.79
C ASP A 35 23.67 23.56 -31.22
N SER A 36 24.50 22.70 -31.82
CA SER A 36 24.09 21.34 -32.17
C SER A 36 23.79 20.48 -30.93
N GLN A 37 24.59 20.61 -29.88
CA GLN A 37 24.41 19.90 -28.62
C GLN A 37 23.15 20.39 -27.87
N ILE A 38 22.86 21.70 -27.92
CA ILE A 38 21.62 22.25 -27.34
C ILE A 38 20.40 21.66 -28.05
N ARG A 39 20.37 21.62 -29.38
CA ARG A 39 19.25 21.05 -30.14
C ARG A 39 19.05 19.56 -29.88
N GLU A 40 20.15 18.82 -29.75
CA GLU A 40 20.11 17.39 -29.41
C GLU A 40 19.50 17.17 -28.03
N LEU A 41 19.95 17.93 -27.02
CA LEU A 41 19.41 17.87 -25.66
C LEU A 41 17.95 18.30 -25.58
N GLU A 42 17.53 19.32 -26.34
CA GLU A 42 16.13 19.74 -26.42
C GLU A 42 15.25 18.66 -27.05
N SER A 43 15.73 17.98 -28.09
CA SER A 43 15.04 16.83 -28.70
C SER A 43 14.87 15.68 -27.70
N LEU A 44 15.95 15.32 -26.99
CA LEU A 44 15.90 14.27 -25.96
C LEU A 44 14.93 14.61 -24.83
N ARG A 45 14.91 15.88 -24.39
CA ARG A 45 13.98 16.36 -23.36
C ARG A 45 12.53 16.32 -23.83
N ALA A 46 12.26 16.68 -25.09
CA ALA A 46 10.93 16.60 -25.66
C ALA A 46 10.43 15.16 -25.76
N GLU A 47 11.31 14.23 -26.15
CA GLU A 47 11.01 12.78 -26.18
C GLU A 47 10.74 12.24 -24.77
N GLU A 48 11.55 12.60 -23.77
CA GLU A 48 11.34 12.17 -22.38
C GLU A 48 10.03 12.73 -21.81
N HIS A 49 9.68 13.99 -22.13
CA HIS A 49 8.39 14.57 -21.76
C HIS A 49 7.21 13.89 -22.47
N ALA A 50 7.34 13.53 -23.75
CA ALA A 50 6.32 12.78 -24.48
C ALA A 50 6.14 11.37 -23.89
N ASN A 51 7.24 10.68 -23.55
CA ASN A 51 7.22 9.38 -22.89
C ASN A 51 6.58 9.47 -21.49
N GLY A 52 6.89 10.52 -20.72
CA GLY A 52 6.27 10.79 -19.42
C GLY A 52 4.79 11.19 -19.50
N ALA A 53 4.34 11.77 -20.60
CA ALA A 53 2.92 12.03 -20.87
C ALA A 53 2.20 10.74 -21.26
N SER A 54 2.78 9.93 -22.14
CA SER A 54 2.27 8.61 -22.54
C SER A 54 2.13 7.66 -21.35
N LEU A 55 3.14 7.60 -20.46
CA LEU A 55 3.04 6.82 -19.23
C LEU A 55 1.96 7.35 -18.28
N ARG A 56 1.74 8.67 -18.24
CA ARG A 56 0.62 9.27 -17.48
C ARG A 56 -0.74 8.88 -18.05
N ASP A 57 -0.87 8.81 -19.37
CA ASP A 57 -2.08 8.35 -20.05
C ASP A 57 -2.28 6.83 -19.88
N LEU A 58 -1.21 6.04 -19.80
CA LEU A 58 -1.25 4.61 -19.46
C LEU A 58 -1.60 4.34 -18.00
N ILE A 59 -1.38 5.29 -17.08
CA ILE A 59 -1.82 5.22 -15.68
C ILE A 59 -3.25 5.79 -15.50
N ALA A 60 -3.77 6.51 -16.51
CA ALA A 60 -5.14 7.02 -16.51
C ALA A 60 -6.26 5.97 -16.35
N PRO A 61 -6.12 4.67 -16.70
CA PRO A 61 -7.17 3.67 -16.46
C PRO A 61 -7.43 3.42 -14.97
N VAL A 62 -6.44 3.64 -14.10
CA VAL A 62 -6.59 3.44 -12.64
C VAL A 62 -7.57 4.46 -12.05
N LYS A 63 -7.75 5.63 -12.68
CA LYS A 63 -8.73 6.67 -12.27
C LYS A 63 -10.19 6.30 -12.59
N SER A 64 -10.43 5.21 -13.31
CA SER A 64 -11.76 4.81 -13.82
C SER A 64 -12.38 3.60 -13.12
N LEU A 65 -11.91 3.25 -11.92
CA LEU A 65 -12.55 2.17 -11.16
C LEU A 65 -13.93 2.65 -10.66
N PRO A 66 -15.03 1.99 -11.08
CA PRO A 66 -16.37 2.38 -10.65
C PRO A 66 -16.53 2.20 -9.14
N ALA A 67 -17.15 3.18 -8.49
CA ALA A 67 -17.33 3.30 -7.04
C ALA A 67 -18.26 2.25 -6.39
N GLY A 68 -18.38 1.05 -6.96
CA GLY A 68 -19.43 0.08 -6.63
C GLY A 68 -18.97 -1.32 -6.18
N ARG A 69 -17.69 -1.55 -5.90
CA ARG A 69 -17.23 -2.87 -5.40
C ARG A 69 -16.93 -2.82 -3.90
N ASN A 70 -17.49 -3.79 -3.18
CA ASN A 70 -17.27 -3.98 -1.75
C ASN A 70 -15.84 -4.49 -1.52
N PHE A 71 -15.01 -3.67 -0.89
CA PHE A 71 -13.67 -4.02 -0.43
C PHE A 71 -13.73 -4.48 1.03
N SER A 72 -12.89 -5.45 1.42
CA SER A 72 -12.96 -6.09 2.73
C SER A 72 -11.56 -6.45 3.17
N LEU A 73 -11.21 -6.17 4.43
CA LEU A 73 -9.83 -6.19 4.89
C LEU A 73 -9.63 -6.82 6.26
N SER A 74 -8.55 -7.59 6.34
CA SER A 74 -7.87 -8.14 7.51
C SER A 74 -7.07 -7.04 8.21
N ILE A 75 -7.50 -6.56 9.37
CA ILE A 75 -6.80 -5.45 10.02
C ILE A 75 -5.44 -5.85 10.61
N LEU A 76 -5.06 -7.14 10.69
CA LEU A 76 -3.79 -7.47 11.37
C LEU A 76 -3.09 -8.77 11.00
N ASP A 77 -2.91 -9.05 9.70
CA ASP A 77 -1.84 -9.98 9.27
C ASP A 77 -1.38 -9.80 7.81
N ALA A 78 -1.07 -8.57 7.39
CA ALA A 78 -0.55 -8.32 6.03
C ALA A 78 0.88 -8.86 5.80
N SER A 79 1.35 -9.89 6.52
CA SER A 79 2.73 -10.37 6.35
C SER A 79 2.99 -11.87 6.39
N ARG A 80 2.00 -12.78 6.56
CA ARG A 80 2.37 -14.23 6.62
C ARG A 80 1.51 -15.29 5.95
N SER A 81 0.32 -15.03 5.44
CA SER A 81 -0.39 -16.05 4.64
C SER A 81 -0.20 -15.76 3.15
N GLY A 82 0.67 -16.52 2.47
CA GLY A 82 0.96 -16.43 1.03
C GLY A 82 -0.21 -16.84 0.11
N ILE A 83 -1.45 -16.55 0.50
CA ILE A 83 -2.64 -16.72 -0.32
C ILE A 83 -3.29 -15.32 -0.43
N PRO A 84 -3.22 -14.66 -1.59
CA PRO A 84 -3.92 -13.41 -1.81
C PRO A 84 -5.43 -13.68 -1.76
N ASP A 85 -6.13 -13.22 -0.72
CA ASP A 85 -7.57 -13.02 -0.80
C ASP A 85 -7.81 -11.97 -1.92
N PRO A 86 -8.65 -12.22 -2.93
CA PRO A 86 -8.90 -11.29 -4.04
C PRO A 86 -9.51 -9.94 -3.63
N LYS A 87 -9.72 -9.69 -2.33
CA LYS A 87 -10.16 -8.41 -1.79
C LYS A 87 -8.98 -7.46 -1.63
N MET A 88 -8.95 -6.43 -2.47
CA MET A 88 -7.95 -5.37 -2.44
C MET A 88 -7.87 -4.72 -1.05
N ASP A 89 -6.65 -4.63 -0.55
CA ASP A 89 -6.31 -3.95 0.69
C ASP A 89 -6.50 -2.43 0.52
N ILE A 90 -7.57 -1.87 1.07
CA ILE A 90 -7.85 -0.42 1.19
C ILE A 90 -6.68 0.33 1.84
N PHE A 91 -5.92 -0.27 2.77
CA PHE A 91 -4.70 0.35 3.27
C PHE A 91 -3.66 0.43 2.16
N ALA A 92 -3.44 -0.65 1.41
CA ALA A 92 -2.55 -0.61 0.24
C ALA A 92 -2.99 0.47 -0.76
N LEU A 93 -4.30 0.60 -1.02
CA LEU A 93 -4.87 1.67 -1.83
C LEU A 93 -4.51 3.05 -1.27
N SER A 94 -4.67 3.25 0.05
CA SER A 94 -4.34 4.51 0.73
C SER A 94 -2.84 4.87 0.74
N GLN A 95 -1.96 3.92 0.41
CA GLN A 95 -0.51 4.14 0.32
C GLN A 95 -0.02 4.43 -1.11
N VAL A 96 -0.85 4.28 -2.15
CA VAL A 96 -0.42 4.49 -3.55
C VAL A 96 -0.01 5.93 -3.80
N CYS A 97 -0.91 6.88 -3.53
CA CYS A 97 -0.63 8.32 -3.65
C CYS A 97 -1.59 9.13 -2.78
N HIS A 98 -1.34 10.45 -2.66
CA HIS A 98 -2.18 11.36 -1.89
C HIS A 98 -3.66 11.32 -2.30
N HIS A 99 -3.93 11.26 -3.61
CA HIS A 99 -5.30 11.20 -4.13
C HIS A 99 -6.03 9.93 -3.66
N TRP A 100 -5.40 8.76 -3.78
CA TRP A 100 -5.99 7.51 -3.30
C TRP A 100 -6.18 7.48 -1.79
N ARG A 101 -5.27 8.09 -1.03
CA ARG A 101 -5.46 8.27 0.42
C ARG A 101 -6.72 9.08 0.72
N GLN A 102 -6.93 10.20 0.02
CA GLN A 102 -8.13 11.02 0.17
C GLN A 102 -9.39 10.25 -0.21
N VAL A 103 -9.39 9.55 -1.35
CA VAL A 103 -10.53 8.75 -1.79
C VAL A 103 -10.83 7.63 -0.79
N SER A 104 -9.82 6.86 -0.36
CA SER A 104 -9.99 5.79 0.61
C SER A 104 -10.56 6.30 1.92
N HIS A 105 -9.98 7.35 2.50
CA HIS A 105 -10.41 7.88 3.80
C HIS A 105 -11.75 8.62 3.71
N GLY A 106 -12.06 9.24 2.57
CA GLY A 106 -13.29 9.99 2.33
C GLY A 106 -14.48 9.15 1.90
N THR A 107 -14.32 7.83 1.75
CA THR A 107 -15.38 6.91 1.31
C THR A 107 -15.72 5.92 2.42
N PRO A 108 -16.69 6.22 3.31
CA PRO A 108 -17.03 5.36 4.46
C PRO A 108 -17.40 3.92 4.08
N ALA A 109 -17.99 3.72 2.90
CA ALA A 109 -18.40 2.41 2.40
C ALA A 109 -17.24 1.40 2.28
N PHE A 110 -16.00 1.86 2.11
CA PHE A 110 -14.83 0.98 2.11
C PHE A 110 -14.53 0.39 3.49
N TRP A 111 -14.90 1.09 4.56
CA TRP A 111 -14.58 0.70 5.93
C TRP A 111 -15.69 -0.12 6.59
N THR A 112 -16.73 -0.52 5.86
CA THR A 112 -17.84 -1.28 6.44
C THR A 112 -17.50 -2.73 6.72
N THR A 113 -16.49 -3.30 6.06
CA THR A 113 -16.10 -4.70 6.26
C THR A 113 -14.79 -4.82 7.01
N CYS A 114 -14.84 -5.36 8.23
CA CYS A 114 -13.75 -5.38 9.19
C CYS A 114 -13.47 -6.81 9.65
N LEU A 115 -12.26 -7.32 9.40
CA LEU A 115 -11.79 -8.56 9.99
C LEU A 115 -10.86 -8.27 11.17
N ILE A 116 -11.34 -8.61 12.37
CA ILE A 116 -10.67 -8.40 13.66
C ILE A 116 -10.07 -9.71 14.12
N ARG A 117 -8.74 -9.75 14.20
CA ARG A 117 -8.02 -10.89 14.77
C ARG A 117 -7.86 -10.69 16.27
N VAL A 118 -8.63 -11.42 17.04
CA VAL A 118 -8.64 -11.32 18.49
C VAL A 118 -7.40 -12.03 19.03
N LYS A 119 -6.49 -11.23 19.60
CA LYS A 119 -5.28 -11.72 20.29
C LYS A 119 -5.52 -11.78 21.79
N PRO A 120 -4.84 -12.68 22.53
CA PRO A 120 -5.01 -12.79 23.97
C PRO A 120 -4.79 -11.47 24.71
N THR A 121 -3.70 -10.79 24.36
CA THR A 121 -3.37 -9.45 24.85
C THR A 121 -3.33 -8.49 23.65
N PRO A 122 -4.43 -7.78 23.36
CA PRO A 122 -4.40 -6.80 22.30
C PRO A 122 -3.43 -5.67 22.64
N SER A 123 -2.53 -5.34 21.71
CA SER A 123 -1.73 -4.12 21.85
C SER A 123 -2.62 -2.89 21.69
N GLU A 124 -2.26 -1.80 22.37
CA GLU A 124 -2.95 -0.51 22.24
C GLU A 124 -3.04 -0.06 20.77
N VAL A 125 -1.98 -0.30 19.99
CA VAL A 125 -1.93 -0.04 18.55
C VAL A 125 -2.99 -0.82 17.78
N HIS A 126 -3.23 -2.09 18.15
CA HIS A 126 -4.25 -2.90 17.51
C HIS A 126 -5.64 -2.32 17.78
N VAL A 127 -5.95 -2.03 19.05
CA VAL A 127 -7.24 -1.46 19.45
C VAL A 127 -7.47 -0.11 18.77
N ALA A 128 -6.46 0.76 18.76
CA ALA A 128 -6.53 2.05 18.08
C ALA A 128 -6.76 1.91 16.57
N GLY A 129 -6.12 0.93 15.92
CA GLY A 129 -6.33 0.64 14.50
C GLY A 129 -7.77 0.22 14.18
N VAL A 130 -8.36 -0.65 15.01
CA VAL A 130 -9.76 -1.06 14.87
C VAL A 130 -10.71 0.10 15.13
N LYS A 131 -10.46 0.94 16.15
CA LYS A 131 -11.27 2.16 16.40
C LYS A 131 -11.22 3.11 15.21
N ALA A 132 -10.04 3.42 14.69
CA ALA A 132 -9.88 4.27 13.53
C ALA A 132 -10.59 3.71 12.28
N TRP A 133 -10.63 2.38 12.13
CA TRP A 133 -11.40 1.72 11.07
C TRP A 133 -12.90 1.98 11.23
N LEU A 134 -13.42 1.77 12.45
CA LEU A 134 -14.84 1.95 12.77
C LEU A 134 -15.27 3.41 12.65
N GLU A 135 -14.42 4.36 13.04
CA GLU A 135 -14.68 5.80 12.85
C GLU A 135 -14.81 6.16 11.36
N ARG A 136 -13.94 5.62 10.49
CA ARG A 136 -14.00 5.90 9.05
C ARG A 136 -15.25 5.33 8.38
N SER A 137 -15.82 4.27 8.92
CA SER A 137 -17.09 3.71 8.43
C SER A 137 -18.32 4.56 8.78
N SER A 138 -18.16 5.64 9.55
CA SER A 138 -19.22 6.58 9.92
C SER A 138 -20.42 5.87 10.56
N ASP A 139 -21.64 6.03 10.06
CA ASP A 139 -22.85 5.37 10.57
C ASP A 139 -23.32 4.21 9.69
N LEU A 140 -22.49 3.78 8.73
CA LEU A 140 -22.89 2.71 7.82
C LEU A 140 -22.95 1.35 8.53
N PRO A 141 -23.83 0.45 8.06
CA PRO A 141 -23.90 -0.92 8.57
C PRO A 141 -22.59 -1.68 8.35
N LEU A 142 -22.19 -2.46 9.34
CA LEU A 142 -20.91 -3.14 9.45
C LEU A 142 -21.02 -4.65 9.18
N ASN A 143 -20.06 -5.19 8.46
CA ASN A 143 -19.81 -6.61 8.30
C ASN A 143 -18.53 -6.96 9.06
N ILE A 144 -18.66 -7.57 10.23
CA ILE A 144 -17.53 -7.82 11.12
C ILE A 144 -17.25 -9.31 11.18
N SER A 145 -15.99 -9.69 10.98
CA SER A 145 -15.51 -11.04 11.17
C SER A 145 -14.51 -11.06 12.32
N PHE A 146 -14.77 -11.86 13.34
CA PHE A 146 -13.82 -12.10 14.43
C PHE A 146 -13.12 -13.43 14.20
N THR A 147 -11.80 -13.41 14.13
CA THR A 147 -10.97 -14.62 14.10
C THR A 147 -10.13 -14.74 15.35
N SER A 148 -9.96 -15.97 15.81
CA SER A 148 -9.17 -16.28 16.99
C SER A 148 -8.34 -17.52 16.76
N ASP A 149 -7.02 -17.38 16.85
CA ASP A 149 -6.14 -18.55 16.81
C ASP A 149 -5.99 -19.22 18.18
N ALA A 150 -6.20 -18.47 19.26
CA ALA A 150 -5.82 -18.93 20.61
C ALA A 150 -6.58 -18.23 21.74
N LEU A 151 -7.79 -17.70 21.51
CA LEU A 151 -8.49 -16.98 22.58
C LEU A 151 -8.70 -17.87 23.81
N GLN A 152 -8.13 -17.42 24.92
CA GLN A 152 -8.53 -17.89 26.23
C GLN A 152 -9.75 -17.09 26.68
N ARG A 153 -10.52 -17.66 27.62
CA ARG A 153 -11.77 -17.07 28.12
C ARG A 153 -11.59 -15.64 28.67
N ALA A 154 -10.38 -15.29 29.09
CA ALA A 154 -10.04 -14.00 29.71
C ALA A 154 -9.87 -12.83 28.73
N ASP A 155 -9.68 -13.10 27.44
CA ASP A 155 -9.18 -12.09 26.49
C ASP A 155 -10.30 -11.31 25.80
N LEU A 156 -11.47 -11.94 25.70
CA LEU A 156 -12.62 -11.43 24.97
C LEU A 156 -13.36 -10.26 25.66
N PRO A 157 -13.49 -10.22 27.01
CA PRO A 157 -14.10 -9.07 27.69
C PRO A 157 -13.38 -7.75 27.40
N THR A 158 -12.04 -7.77 27.34
CA THR A 158 -11.22 -6.57 27.05
C THR A 158 -11.49 -6.02 25.66
N TRP A 159 -11.53 -6.91 24.67
CA TRP A 159 -11.89 -6.57 23.30
C TRP A 159 -13.31 -6.04 23.19
N ALA A 160 -14.25 -6.73 23.84
CA ALA A 160 -15.64 -6.34 23.83
C ALA A 160 -15.81 -4.93 24.41
N GLN A 161 -15.21 -4.66 25.56
CA GLN A 161 -15.28 -3.34 26.21
C GLN A 161 -14.66 -2.23 25.35
N ALA A 162 -13.57 -2.51 24.66
CA ALA A 162 -12.87 -1.49 23.87
C ALA A 162 -13.54 -1.16 22.53
N VAL A 163 -14.21 -2.14 21.91
CA VAL A 163 -14.61 -2.08 20.50
C VAL A 163 -16.12 -2.18 20.29
N MET A 164 -16.84 -2.92 21.16
CA MET A 164 -18.29 -3.06 21.03
C MET A 164 -19.07 -1.75 21.09
N PRO A 165 -18.72 -0.75 21.93
CA PRO A 165 -19.47 0.51 21.95
C PRO A 165 -19.55 1.21 20.59
N SER A 166 -18.50 1.10 19.77
CA SER A 166 -18.44 1.71 18.42
C SER A 166 -19.13 0.89 17.34
N ILE A 167 -19.43 -0.37 17.65
CA ILE A 167 -20.03 -1.35 16.73
C ILE A 167 -21.53 -1.51 17.03
N ASN A 168 -21.94 -1.27 18.27
CA ASN A 168 -23.30 -1.51 18.75
C ASN A 168 -24.31 -0.80 17.85
N ARG A 169 -25.39 -1.52 17.47
CA ARG A 169 -26.45 -1.06 16.54
C ARG A 169 -26.04 -0.79 15.09
N ARG A 170 -24.80 -1.07 14.73
CA ARG A 170 -24.33 -0.93 13.34
C ARG A 170 -24.02 -2.27 12.71
N ILE A 171 -23.91 -3.35 13.49
CA ILE A 171 -23.63 -4.69 12.93
C ILE A 171 -24.80 -5.14 12.07
N LYS A 172 -24.50 -5.46 10.82
CA LYS A 172 -25.38 -6.13 9.88
C LYS A 172 -25.04 -7.61 9.74
N THR A 173 -23.75 -7.89 9.55
CA THR A 173 -23.23 -9.26 9.45
C THR A 173 -22.19 -9.46 10.52
N LEU A 174 -22.32 -10.54 11.28
CA LEU A 174 -21.32 -10.98 12.24
C LEU A 174 -20.88 -12.40 11.89
N GLU A 175 -19.58 -12.56 11.65
CA GLU A 175 -18.96 -13.85 11.46
C GLU A 175 -18.01 -14.12 12.63
N LEU A 176 -18.22 -15.22 13.35
CA LEU A 176 -17.39 -15.64 14.47
C LEU A 176 -16.66 -16.92 14.10
N LYS A 177 -15.33 -16.83 13.94
CA LYS A 177 -14.43 -17.97 13.72
C LYS A 177 -13.70 -18.27 15.02
N LEU A 178 -14.30 -19.15 15.83
CA LEU A 178 -13.82 -19.45 17.17
C LEU A 178 -13.25 -20.86 17.23
N ARG A 179 -12.18 -21.05 18.02
CA ARG A 179 -11.70 -22.40 18.37
C ARG A 179 -12.41 -23.01 19.59
N SER A 180 -13.08 -22.18 20.40
CA SER A 180 -13.71 -22.60 21.65
C SER A 180 -15.09 -21.97 21.85
N PHE A 181 -16.06 -22.80 22.25
CA PHE A 181 -17.43 -22.38 22.60
C PHE A 181 -17.50 -21.56 23.90
N ALA A 182 -16.49 -21.64 24.78
CA ALA A 182 -16.47 -20.93 26.06
C ALA A 182 -16.52 -19.39 25.91
N LEU A 183 -16.21 -18.91 24.70
CA LEU A 183 -16.17 -17.50 24.32
C LEU A 183 -17.53 -16.95 23.89
N LEU A 184 -18.50 -17.84 23.60
CA LEU A 184 -19.82 -17.43 23.17
C LEU A 184 -20.57 -16.68 24.27
N GLY A 185 -20.49 -17.12 25.52
CA GLY A 185 -21.26 -16.51 26.62
C GLY A 185 -21.06 -14.99 26.72
N PRO A 186 -19.82 -14.50 26.90
CA PRO A 186 -19.56 -13.06 26.92
C PRO A 186 -19.94 -12.38 25.60
N LEU A 187 -19.66 -12.99 24.44
CA LEU A 187 -20.07 -12.42 23.15
C LEU A 187 -21.58 -12.22 23.07
N PHE A 188 -22.37 -13.23 23.43
CA PHE A 188 -23.82 -13.15 23.40
C PHE A 188 -24.34 -12.05 24.33
N THR A 189 -23.76 -11.87 25.52
CA THR A 189 -24.19 -10.76 26.40
C THR A 189 -24.02 -9.39 25.75
N PHE A 190 -22.96 -9.17 24.97
CA PHE A 190 -22.78 -7.92 24.22
C PHE A 190 -23.65 -7.87 22.96
N LEU A 191 -23.83 -8.99 22.27
CA LEU A 191 -24.59 -9.06 21.04
C LEU A 191 -26.09 -8.89 21.26
N LEU A 192 -26.61 -9.27 22.42
CA LEU A 192 -28.03 -9.09 22.76
C LEU A 192 -28.49 -7.64 22.56
N GLU A 193 -27.62 -6.65 22.82
CA GLU A 193 -27.91 -5.24 22.59
C GLU A 193 -27.88 -4.82 21.11
N SER A 194 -27.17 -5.58 20.27
CA SER A 194 -27.01 -5.35 18.83
C SER A 194 -27.90 -6.23 17.95
N LEU A 195 -28.72 -7.12 18.53
CA LEU A 195 -29.52 -8.09 17.77
C LEU A 195 -30.56 -7.44 16.86
N GLU A 196 -31.06 -6.25 17.21
CA GLU A 196 -32.10 -5.57 16.42
C GLU A 196 -31.65 -5.24 14.99
N THR A 197 -30.34 -5.05 14.78
CA THR A 197 -29.78 -4.67 13.46
C THR A 197 -29.07 -5.82 12.75
N LEU A 198 -28.94 -6.97 13.41
CA LEU A 198 -28.16 -8.10 12.93
C LEU A 198 -28.97 -8.94 11.95
N ASP A 199 -28.63 -8.87 10.67
CA ASP A 199 -29.28 -9.67 9.62
C ASP A 199 -28.71 -11.09 9.56
N VAL A 200 -27.38 -11.21 9.70
CA VAL A 200 -26.67 -12.48 9.50
C VAL A 200 -25.70 -12.73 10.64
N LEU A 201 -25.94 -13.83 11.36
CA LEU A 201 -24.99 -14.39 12.32
C LEU A 201 -24.43 -15.71 11.77
N SER A 202 -23.14 -15.72 11.45
CA SER A 202 -22.40 -16.92 11.06
C SER A 202 -21.44 -17.30 12.16
N MET A 203 -21.48 -18.54 12.61
CA MET A 203 -20.55 -19.08 13.60
C MET A 203 -19.89 -20.31 13.02
N THR A 204 -18.56 -20.27 12.91
CA THR A 204 -17.75 -21.41 12.48
C THR A 204 -16.78 -21.79 13.58
N PHE A 205 -16.83 -23.05 13.96
CA PHE A 205 -15.95 -23.63 14.97
C PHE A 205 -14.86 -24.39 14.25
N THR A 206 -13.63 -23.88 14.35
CA THR A 206 -12.48 -24.63 13.84
C THR A 206 -12.10 -25.61 14.93
N ALA A 207 -12.25 -26.91 14.65
CA ALA A 207 -11.72 -27.93 15.54
C ALA A 207 -10.25 -27.60 15.83
N PRO A 208 -9.77 -27.72 17.09
CA PRO A 208 -8.34 -27.67 17.31
C PRO A 208 -7.75 -28.70 16.35
N GLU A 209 -6.81 -28.29 15.50
CA GLU A 209 -5.98 -29.26 14.80
C GLU A 209 -5.50 -30.20 15.91
N PHE A 210 -6.02 -31.43 15.91
CA PHE A 210 -5.41 -32.47 16.71
C PHE A 210 -3.99 -32.45 16.17
N VAL A 211 -3.07 -31.91 16.96
CA VAL A 211 -1.66 -32.17 16.77
C VAL A 211 -1.62 -33.67 16.89
N THR A 212 -1.70 -34.37 15.75
CA THR A 212 -1.41 -35.79 15.70
C THR A 212 -0.06 -35.86 16.35
N PRO A 213 0.07 -36.48 17.55
CA PRO A 213 1.36 -36.59 18.16
C PRO A 213 2.26 -37.15 17.06
N GLN A 214 3.33 -36.45 16.72
CA GLN A 214 4.40 -37.09 15.98
C GLN A 214 4.87 -38.19 16.91
N ILE A 215 4.29 -39.39 16.72
CA ILE A 215 4.80 -40.61 17.30
C ILE A 215 6.16 -40.73 16.62
N ASP A 216 7.19 -40.31 17.34
CA ASP A 216 8.56 -40.49 16.92
C ASP A 216 8.82 -42.00 16.93
N VAL A 217 8.57 -42.64 15.78
CA VAL A 217 8.69 -44.09 15.61
C VAL A 217 10.13 -44.54 15.86
N ALA A 218 11.10 -43.61 15.83
CA ALA A 218 12.51 -43.89 16.16
C ALA A 218 12.71 -44.24 17.66
N ALA A 219 11.88 -43.71 18.57
CA ALA A 219 12.00 -44.00 20.00
C ALA A 219 11.53 -45.42 20.36
N VAL A 220 10.70 -46.06 19.53
CA VAL A 220 10.17 -47.41 19.80
C VAL A 220 11.19 -48.52 19.48
N HIS A 221 12.24 -48.24 18.71
CA HIS A 221 13.29 -49.23 18.42
C HIS A 221 14.43 -49.27 19.45
N ALA A 222 14.62 -48.21 20.26
CA ALA A 222 15.67 -48.19 21.28
C ALA A 222 15.34 -48.99 22.55
N SER A 223 14.08 -49.36 22.77
CA SER A 223 13.64 -50.14 23.95
C SER A 223 13.47 -51.63 23.69
N ARG A 224 13.89 -52.15 22.52
CA ARG A 224 13.81 -53.59 22.18
C ARG A 224 15.14 -54.33 22.19
N THR A 225 16.24 -53.69 22.60
CA THR A 225 17.59 -54.28 22.62
C THR A 225 18.28 -54.17 24.00
N SER A 226 17.53 -54.31 25.10
CA SER A 226 18.11 -54.56 26.44
C SER A 226 17.54 -55.83 27.03
#